data_AF-A0A1S2NIV0-F1
#
_entry.id   AF-A0A1S2NIV0-F1
#
_cell.length_a   1.000
_cell.length_b   1.000
_cell.length_c   1.000
_cell.angle_alpha   90.00
_cell.angle_beta   90.00
_cell.angle_gamma   90.00
#
_symmetry.space_group_name_H-M   'P 1'
#
loop_
_entity.id
_entity.type
_entity.pdbx_description
1 polymer ?
#
loop_
_entity_poly.entity_id
_entity_poly.type
_entity_poly.pdbx_seq_one_letter_code
_entity_poly.pdbx_strand_id
1 'polypeptide(L)'
;MEKQTLKRNNLEKKETNSKNKYLKKYILWFLFIVLIQHITWFGSLYIIEKNKNGFFKTIIRIKEGGNEETNNYWVKILNLNINGSSGFPSWEFSKYFIYIYIISCWWWFLIAPYLIYKHLDKKIIFQLFISYFIILAISFILFFVFPVQMLDKFLFKENKSFVDFLIQNLYKYDYLHLNNLPSFHVSLSWLCYIGFRQKNKKKIPKILNYGQLFCAILVFISTFVLKQHYIMDGIIAIILVETTFFLVGKKMNNIKKDYQLR
;
A
#
# COMPACT_ATOMS: atom_id res chain seq x y z
N MET A 1 3.13 -27.87 -47.21
CA MET A 1 3.76 -26.99 -46.22
C MET A 1 2.99 -25.69 -45.99
N GLU A 2 2.54 -24.97 -47.04
CA GLU A 2 1.78 -23.69 -46.92
C GLU A 2 0.49 -23.74 -46.08
N LYS A 3 -0.34 -24.79 -46.22
CA LYS A 3 -1.58 -24.91 -45.42
C LYS A 3 -1.30 -25.06 -43.91
N GLN A 4 -0.17 -25.66 -43.53
CA GLN A 4 0.22 -25.82 -42.13
C GLN A 4 0.79 -24.53 -41.54
N THR A 5 1.58 -23.78 -42.31
CA THR A 5 2.07 -22.45 -41.91
C THR A 5 0.94 -21.44 -41.80
N LEU A 6 -0.01 -21.41 -42.74
CA LEU A 6 -1.19 -20.53 -42.66
C LEU A 6 -2.06 -20.83 -41.42
N LYS A 7 -2.29 -22.13 -41.11
CA LYS A 7 -3.05 -22.55 -39.94
C LYS A 7 -2.35 -22.17 -38.62
N ARG A 8 -1.03 -22.30 -38.56
CA ARG A 8 -0.21 -21.87 -37.42
C ARG A 8 -0.26 -20.35 -37.21
N ASN A 9 -0.08 -19.57 -38.28
CA ASN A 9 -0.15 -18.11 -38.22
C ASN A 9 -1.54 -17.61 -37.79
N ASN A 10 -2.61 -18.27 -38.25
CA ASN A 10 -3.98 -17.96 -37.83
C ASN A 10 -4.23 -18.30 -36.35
N LEU A 11 -3.67 -19.39 -35.84
CA LEU A 11 -3.74 -19.76 -34.43
C LEU A 11 -2.98 -18.76 -33.55
N GLU A 12 -1.73 -18.42 -33.92
CA GLU A 12 -0.92 -17.44 -33.20
C GLU A 12 -1.58 -16.06 -33.20
N LYS A 13 -2.16 -15.63 -34.33
CA LYS A 13 -2.90 -14.37 -34.42
C LYS A 13 -4.16 -14.38 -33.55
N LYS A 14 -4.89 -15.50 -33.51
CA LYS A 14 -6.09 -15.67 -32.66
C LYS A 14 -5.73 -15.66 -31.17
N GLU A 15 -4.64 -16.30 -30.80
CA GLU A 15 -4.13 -16.34 -29.43
C GLU A 15 -3.62 -14.96 -28.97
N THR A 16 -2.92 -14.24 -29.84
CA THR A 16 -2.46 -12.87 -29.62
C THR A 16 -3.63 -11.90 -29.46
N ASN A 17 -4.63 -11.99 -30.34
CA ASN A 17 -5.86 -11.19 -30.25
C ASN A 17 -6.64 -11.47 -28.97
N SER A 18 -6.74 -12.75 -28.57
CA SER A 18 -7.36 -13.17 -27.32
C SER A 18 -6.64 -12.56 -26.11
N LYS A 19 -5.31 -12.68 -26.05
CA LYS A 19 -4.47 -12.12 -24.98
C LYS A 19 -4.58 -10.59 -24.89
N ASN A 20 -4.59 -9.89 -26.03
CA ASN A 20 -4.78 -8.44 -26.08
C ASN A 20 -6.17 -8.03 -25.58
N LYS A 21 -7.21 -8.80 -25.89
CA LYS A 21 -8.58 -8.57 -25.36
C LYS A 21 -8.63 -8.69 -23.84
N TYR A 22 -7.99 -9.71 -23.26
CA TYR A 22 -7.91 -9.87 -21.80
C TYR A 22 -7.11 -8.76 -21.13
N LEU A 23 -5.98 -8.35 -21.72
CA LEU A 23 -5.17 -7.26 -21.19
C LEU A 23 -5.94 -5.93 -21.21
N LYS A 24 -6.63 -5.61 -22.32
CA LYS A 24 -7.48 -4.41 -22.42
C LYS A 24 -8.59 -4.42 -21.38
N LYS A 25 -9.25 -5.56 -21.17
CA LYS A 25 -10.28 -5.72 -20.14
C LYS A 25 -9.73 -5.54 -18.72
N TYR A 26 -8.53 -6.05 -18.44
CA TYR A 26 -7.85 -5.87 -17.15
C TYR A 26 -7.51 -4.39 -16.88
N ILE A 27 -6.93 -3.70 -17.87
CA ILE A 27 -6.62 -2.26 -17.74
C ILE A 27 -7.89 -1.45 -17.51
N LEU A 28 -8.98 -1.77 -18.21
CA LEU A 28 -10.27 -1.10 -18.03
C LEU A 28 -10.83 -1.31 -16.61
N TRP A 29 -10.76 -2.53 -16.09
CA TRP A 29 -11.15 -2.84 -14.70
C TRP A 29 -10.28 -2.11 -13.69
N PHE A 30 -8.96 -2.04 -13.92
CA PHE A 30 -8.06 -1.26 -13.09
C PHE A 30 -8.47 0.22 -13.04
N LEU A 31 -8.67 0.87 -14.20
CA LEU A 31 -9.10 2.26 -14.26
C LEU A 31 -10.44 2.48 -13.55
N PHE A 32 -11.36 1.53 -13.66
CA PHE A 32 -12.64 1.56 -12.96
C PHE A 32 -12.49 1.45 -11.43
N ILE A 33 -11.63 0.55 -10.93
CA ILE A 33 -11.35 0.42 -9.49
C ILE A 33 -10.70 1.69 -8.94
N VAL A 34 -9.71 2.24 -9.65
CA VAL A 34 -9.05 3.50 -9.26
C VAL A 34 -10.07 4.63 -9.23
N LEU A 35 -10.98 4.71 -10.21
CA LEU A 35 -12.04 5.72 -10.23
C LEU A 35 -12.97 5.57 -9.02
N ILE A 36 -13.43 4.36 -8.70
CA ILE A 36 -14.24 4.10 -7.50
C ILE A 36 -13.48 4.51 -6.23
N GLN A 37 -12.20 4.19 -6.14
CA GLN A 37 -11.38 4.55 -4.98
C GLN A 37 -11.27 6.08 -4.82
N HIS A 38 -11.09 6.82 -5.91
CA HIS A 38 -11.08 8.28 -5.86
C HIS A 38 -12.46 8.83 -5.48
N ILE A 39 -13.54 8.30 -6.06
CA ILE A 39 -14.92 8.69 -5.72
C ILE A 39 -15.21 8.45 -4.23
N THR A 40 -14.84 7.27 -3.72
CA THR A 40 -15.05 6.93 -2.29
C THR A 40 -14.20 7.81 -1.38
N TRP A 41 -12.95 8.07 -1.75
CA TRP A 41 -12.08 8.97 -0.99
C TRP A 41 -12.60 10.41 -0.96
N PHE A 42 -12.88 11.02 -2.11
CA PHE A 42 -13.47 12.37 -2.18
C PHE A 42 -14.85 12.44 -1.51
N GLY A 43 -15.67 11.41 -1.70
CA GLY A 43 -16.97 11.30 -1.03
C GLY A 43 -16.83 11.24 0.50
N SER A 44 -15.85 10.46 1.00
CA SER A 44 -15.57 10.38 2.44
C SER A 44 -15.06 11.71 3.00
N LEU A 45 -14.17 12.41 2.29
CA LEU A 45 -13.70 13.75 2.66
C LEU A 45 -14.86 14.76 2.72
N TYR A 46 -15.72 14.77 1.71
CA TYR A 46 -16.90 15.63 1.67
C TYR A 46 -17.85 15.35 2.85
N ILE A 47 -18.09 14.07 3.17
CA ILE A 47 -18.91 13.67 4.32
C ILE A 47 -18.27 14.13 5.63
N ILE A 48 -16.95 13.92 5.81
CA ILE A 48 -16.22 14.34 7.01
C ILE A 48 -16.29 15.86 7.18
N GLU A 49 -16.08 16.62 6.11
CA GLU A 49 -16.09 18.08 6.13
C GLU A 49 -17.48 18.64 6.46
N LYS A 50 -18.54 18.01 5.95
CA LYS A 50 -19.92 18.41 6.20
C LYS A 50 -20.44 17.96 7.58
N ASN A 51 -19.88 16.90 8.14
CA ASN A 51 -20.35 16.26 9.39
C ASN A 51 -19.40 16.47 10.58
N LYS A 52 -18.70 17.61 10.60
CA LYS A 52 -17.77 18.06 11.67
C LYS A 52 -18.36 18.06 13.09
N ASN A 53 -19.68 17.91 13.25
CA ASN A 53 -20.38 18.04 14.52
C ASN A 53 -20.77 16.70 15.18
N GLY A 54 -20.54 15.55 14.52
CA GLY A 54 -20.95 14.21 15.00
C GLY A 54 -19.80 13.30 15.47
N PHE A 55 -19.83 12.02 15.09
CA PHE A 55 -18.84 10.97 15.45
C PHE A 55 -17.36 11.38 15.26
N PHE A 56 -17.06 12.09 14.16
CA PHE A 56 -15.70 12.60 13.90
C PHE A 56 -15.27 13.68 14.90
N LYS A 57 -16.20 14.46 15.48
CA LYS A 57 -15.91 15.41 16.56
C LYS A 57 -15.45 14.69 17.83
N THR A 58 -15.96 13.48 18.10
CA THR A 58 -15.52 12.67 19.25
C THR A 58 -14.09 12.17 19.04
N ILE A 59 -13.74 11.72 17.83
CA ILE A 59 -12.35 11.37 17.49
C ILE A 59 -11.43 12.60 17.54
N ILE A 60 -11.90 13.75 17.04
CA ILE A 60 -11.19 15.03 17.11
C ILE A 60 -11.05 15.54 18.57
N ARG A 61 -12.01 15.27 19.45
CA ARG A 61 -11.94 15.59 20.89
C ARG A 61 -11.02 14.65 21.66
N ILE A 62 -10.98 13.36 21.32
CA ILE A 62 -9.94 12.44 21.82
C ILE A 62 -8.55 12.97 21.39
N LYS A 63 -8.46 13.51 20.17
CA LYS A 63 -7.28 14.22 19.64
C LYS A 63 -6.91 15.46 20.47
N GLU A 64 -7.86 16.28 20.92
CA GLU A 64 -7.57 17.49 21.72
C GLU A 64 -7.44 17.23 23.23
N GLY A 65 -8.01 16.13 23.74
CA GLY A 65 -8.01 15.77 25.16
C GLY A 65 -6.86 14.86 25.61
N GLY A 66 -6.00 14.40 24.69
CA GLY A 66 -4.78 13.67 25.03
C GLY A 66 -3.73 14.62 25.63
N ASN A 67 -3.19 14.28 26.80
CA ASN A 67 -2.13 15.08 27.44
C ASN A 67 -0.94 15.23 26.47
N GLU A 68 -0.52 16.46 26.15
CA GLU A 68 0.57 16.74 25.20
C GLU A 68 1.84 15.93 25.51
N GLU A 69 2.10 15.69 26.81
CA GLU A 69 3.22 14.88 27.28
C GLU A 69 3.11 13.41 26.84
N THR A 70 1.92 12.82 26.87
CA THR A 70 1.66 11.45 26.40
C THR A 70 1.78 11.33 24.88
N ASN A 71 1.31 12.33 24.13
CA ASN A 71 1.51 12.37 22.68
C ASN A 71 3.01 12.48 22.34
N ASN A 72 3.75 13.34 23.04
CA ASN A 72 5.21 13.46 22.85
C ASN A 72 5.96 12.16 23.19
N TYR A 73 5.51 11.38 24.17
CA TYR A 73 6.08 10.07 24.47
C TYR A 73 5.88 9.06 23.33
N TRP A 74 4.65 8.92 22.81
CA TRP A 74 4.37 8.00 21.71
C TRP A 74 5.07 8.41 20.41
N VAL A 75 5.16 9.71 20.13
CA VAL A 75 5.91 10.23 18.98
C VAL A 75 7.40 9.86 19.08
N LYS A 76 8.01 9.99 20.27
CA LYS A 76 9.40 9.55 20.49
C LYS A 76 9.56 8.04 20.23
N ILE A 77 8.64 7.21 20.72
CA ILE A 77 8.70 5.76 20.47
C ILE A 77 8.56 5.44 18.99
N LEU A 78 7.54 5.98 18.33
CA LEU A 78 7.24 5.65 16.94
C LEU A 78 8.34 6.14 16.00
N ASN A 79 8.94 7.29 16.31
CA ASN A 79 10.05 7.84 15.55
C ASN A 79 11.42 7.31 15.97
N LEU A 80 11.48 6.30 16.85
CA LEU A 80 12.73 5.73 17.39
C LEU A 80 13.66 6.79 17.99
N ASN A 81 13.09 7.84 18.58
CA ASN A 81 13.78 8.98 19.17
C ASN A 81 14.69 9.74 18.17
N ILE A 82 14.45 9.61 16.86
CA ILE A 82 15.13 10.39 15.84
C ILE A 82 14.52 11.79 15.84
N ASN A 83 15.32 12.79 16.20
CA ASN A 83 14.90 14.18 16.10
C ASN A 83 14.87 14.58 14.62
N GLY A 84 13.76 15.15 14.14
CA GLY A 84 13.56 15.53 12.73
C GLY A 84 14.56 16.56 12.17
N SER A 85 15.49 17.05 13.00
CA SER A 85 16.61 17.93 12.66
C SER A 85 17.92 17.19 12.33
N SER A 86 18.05 15.91 12.67
CA SER A 86 19.29 15.15 12.51
C SER A 86 19.04 13.87 11.71
N GLY A 87 19.65 13.77 10.52
CA GLY A 87 19.68 12.54 9.72
C GLY A 87 18.76 12.49 8.50
N PHE A 88 17.93 13.51 8.27
CA PHE A 88 17.13 13.62 7.04
C PHE A 88 17.87 14.42 5.96
N PRO A 89 17.70 14.06 4.67
CA PRO A 89 18.15 14.90 3.58
C PRO A 89 17.50 16.28 3.64
N SER A 90 18.14 17.29 3.03
CA SER A 90 17.55 18.62 2.91
C SER A 90 16.13 18.54 2.32
N TRP A 91 15.25 19.44 2.75
CA TRP A 91 13.86 19.46 2.26
C TRP A 91 13.78 19.56 0.73
N GLU A 92 14.71 20.30 0.13
CA GLU A 92 14.85 20.42 -1.33
C GLU A 92 15.09 19.08 -2.03
N PHE A 93 15.78 18.14 -1.39
CA PHE A 93 15.93 16.78 -1.92
C PHE A 93 14.74 15.89 -1.56
N SER A 94 14.28 15.97 -0.31
CA SER A 94 13.22 15.11 0.24
C SER A 94 11.89 15.24 -0.51
N LYS A 95 11.55 16.43 -1.02
CA LYS A 95 10.31 16.64 -1.78
C LYS A 95 10.18 15.76 -3.03
N TYR A 96 11.28 15.34 -3.66
CA TYR A 96 11.25 14.49 -4.86
C TYR A 96 10.77 13.05 -4.58
N PHE A 97 10.76 12.61 -3.33
CA PHE A 97 10.18 11.31 -2.95
C PHE A 97 8.66 11.25 -3.17
N ILE A 98 7.99 12.39 -3.38
CA ILE A 98 6.58 12.45 -3.76
C ILE A 98 6.29 11.65 -5.03
N TYR A 99 7.24 11.60 -5.97
CA TYR A 99 7.08 10.83 -7.19
C TYR A 99 7.01 9.34 -6.91
N ILE A 100 7.87 8.83 -6.02
CA ILE A 100 7.84 7.43 -5.59
C ILE A 100 6.51 7.12 -4.90
N TYR A 101 6.07 8.02 -4.01
CA TYR A 101 4.81 7.89 -3.28
C TYR A 101 3.58 7.87 -4.19
N ILE A 102 3.54 8.69 -5.24
CA ILE A 102 2.40 8.72 -6.18
C ILE A 102 2.46 7.53 -7.15
N ILE A 103 3.64 7.22 -7.68
CA ILE A 103 3.83 6.11 -8.64
C ILE A 103 3.51 4.75 -8.01
N SER A 104 3.72 4.58 -6.69
CA SER A 104 3.40 3.31 -6.02
C SER A 104 1.93 2.93 -6.13
N CYS A 105 1.01 3.90 -6.24
CA CYS A 105 -0.40 3.63 -6.50
C CYS A 105 -0.60 2.84 -7.81
N TRP A 106 0.05 3.27 -8.89
CA TRP A 106 -0.01 2.56 -10.17
C TRP A 106 0.63 1.17 -10.07
N TRP A 107 1.72 1.06 -9.31
CA TRP A 107 2.37 -0.23 -9.10
C TRP A 107 1.45 -1.23 -8.38
N TRP A 108 0.79 -0.85 -7.28
CA TRP A 108 -0.06 -1.76 -6.50
C TRP A 108 -1.31 -2.23 -7.21
N PHE A 109 -1.92 -1.35 -8.01
CA PHE A 109 -3.24 -1.61 -8.59
C PHE A 109 -3.17 -2.09 -10.04
N LEU A 110 -2.12 -1.76 -10.78
CA LEU A 110 -1.97 -2.18 -12.18
C LEU A 110 -0.90 -3.27 -12.34
N ILE A 111 0.33 -2.98 -11.91
CA ILE A 111 1.51 -3.78 -12.27
C ILE A 111 1.61 -5.04 -11.38
N ALA A 112 1.58 -4.86 -10.06
CA ALA A 112 1.74 -5.96 -9.11
C ALA A 112 0.64 -7.03 -9.25
N PRO A 113 -0.66 -6.72 -9.36
CA PRO A 113 -1.69 -7.75 -9.46
C PRO A 113 -1.59 -8.54 -10.77
N TYR A 114 -1.17 -7.89 -11.86
CA TYR A 114 -0.88 -8.55 -13.13
C TYR A 114 0.29 -9.54 -12.99
N LEU A 115 1.39 -9.12 -12.37
CA LEU A 115 2.54 -10.00 -12.14
C LEU A 115 2.21 -11.15 -11.18
N ILE A 116 1.45 -10.87 -10.12
CA ILE A 116 0.93 -11.87 -9.16
C ILE A 116 0.11 -12.91 -9.91
N TYR A 117 -0.87 -12.50 -10.71
CA TYR A 117 -1.72 -13.41 -11.49
C TYR A 117 -0.92 -14.26 -12.49
N LYS A 118 0.08 -13.65 -13.14
CA LYS A 118 0.88 -14.31 -14.18
C LYS A 118 1.86 -15.34 -13.61
N HIS A 119 2.50 -15.04 -12.48
CA HIS A 119 3.65 -15.79 -11.99
C HIS A 119 3.38 -16.63 -10.75
N LEU A 120 2.45 -16.23 -9.87
CA LEU A 120 2.22 -16.93 -8.61
C LEU A 120 1.21 -18.07 -8.75
N ASP A 121 1.36 -19.08 -7.90
CA ASP A 121 0.39 -20.17 -7.81
C ASP A 121 -0.95 -19.69 -7.24
N LYS A 122 -2.06 -20.25 -7.72
CA LYS A 122 -3.42 -19.92 -7.24
C LYS A 122 -3.56 -19.95 -5.72
N LYS A 123 -2.88 -20.90 -5.07
CA LYS A 123 -2.86 -21.02 -3.60
C LYS A 123 -2.24 -19.79 -2.94
N ILE A 124 -1.10 -19.32 -3.45
CA ILE A 124 -0.41 -18.14 -2.92
C ILE A 124 -1.23 -16.89 -3.21
N ILE A 125 -1.83 -16.78 -4.41
CA ILE A 125 -2.74 -15.67 -4.75
C ILE A 125 -3.90 -15.59 -3.76
N PHE A 126 -4.54 -16.73 -3.46
CA PHE A 126 -5.63 -16.78 -2.48
C PHE A 126 -5.15 -16.43 -1.06
N GLN A 127 -3.97 -16.92 -0.67
CA GLN A 127 -3.36 -16.58 0.62
C GLN A 127 -3.08 -15.08 0.74
N LEU A 128 -2.54 -14.43 -0.30
CA LEU A 128 -2.34 -12.98 -0.36
C LEU A 128 -3.66 -12.22 -0.24
N PHE A 129 -4.70 -12.68 -0.96
CA PHE A 129 -6.02 -12.06 -0.94
C PHE A 129 -6.64 -12.09 0.46
N ILE A 130 -6.63 -13.25 1.14
CA ILE A 130 -7.13 -13.35 2.52
C ILE A 130 -6.29 -12.51 3.49
N SER A 131 -4.96 -12.53 3.34
CA SER A 131 -4.07 -11.74 4.20
C SER A 131 -4.34 -10.24 4.06
N TYR A 132 -4.58 -9.76 2.84
CA TYR A 132 -4.93 -8.37 2.57
C TYR A 132 -6.16 -7.90 3.36
N PHE A 133 -7.26 -8.66 3.36
CA PHE A 133 -8.45 -8.28 4.12
C PHE A 133 -8.25 -8.33 5.63
N ILE A 134 -7.48 -9.31 6.14
CA ILE A 134 -7.15 -9.38 7.57
C ILE A 134 -6.32 -8.16 7.99
N ILE A 135 -5.29 -7.82 7.21
CA ILE A 135 -4.45 -6.64 7.47
C ILE A 135 -5.32 -5.38 7.44
N LEU A 136 -6.18 -5.22 6.42
CA LEU A 136 -7.08 -4.08 6.31
C LEU A 136 -8.00 -3.95 7.55
N ALA A 137 -8.56 -5.05 8.02
CA ALA A 137 -9.41 -5.07 9.22
C ALA A 137 -8.62 -4.71 10.49
N ILE A 138 -7.42 -5.28 10.67
CA ILE A 138 -6.56 -4.98 11.84
C ILE A 138 -6.10 -3.52 11.82
N SER A 139 -5.64 -3.02 10.66
CA SER A 139 -5.26 -1.62 10.49
C SER A 139 -6.42 -0.67 10.78
N PHE A 140 -7.63 -1.01 10.33
CA PHE A 140 -8.81 -0.21 10.60
C PHE A 140 -9.12 -0.17 12.11
N ILE A 141 -9.06 -1.30 12.82
CA ILE A 141 -9.26 -1.35 14.27
C ILE A 141 -8.20 -0.52 15.00
N LEU A 142 -6.91 -0.68 14.65
CA LEU A 142 -5.81 0.04 15.30
C LEU A 142 -5.90 1.55 15.11
N PHE A 143 -6.34 2.02 13.94
CA PHE A 143 -6.59 3.44 13.69
C PHE A 143 -7.59 4.05 14.68
N PHE A 144 -8.62 3.31 15.11
CA PHE A 144 -9.58 3.80 16.11
C PHE A 144 -9.04 3.74 17.54
N VAL A 145 -8.22 2.73 17.87
CA VAL A 145 -7.76 2.51 19.24
C VAL A 145 -6.53 3.38 19.57
N PHE A 146 -5.66 3.65 18.59
CA PHE A 146 -4.41 4.40 18.76
C PHE A 146 -4.26 5.54 17.73
N PRO A 147 -5.08 6.61 17.80
CA PRO A 147 -4.94 7.77 16.94
C PRO A 147 -3.76 8.65 17.41
N VAL A 148 -2.55 8.41 16.89
CA VAL A 148 -1.37 9.22 17.21
C VAL A 148 -1.27 10.40 16.25
N GLN A 149 -0.91 11.59 16.75
CA GLN A 149 -0.78 12.78 15.91
C GLN A 149 0.58 12.84 15.20
N MET A 150 0.56 13.32 13.97
CA MET A 150 1.77 13.80 13.30
C MET A 150 2.09 15.20 13.84
N LEU A 151 3.24 15.35 14.52
CA LEU A 151 3.59 16.60 15.21
C LEU A 151 4.12 17.69 14.26
N ASP A 152 4.58 17.31 13.07
CA ASP A 152 5.26 18.22 12.15
C ASP A 152 4.29 18.96 11.23
N LYS A 153 3.88 20.17 11.65
CA LYS A 153 3.32 21.18 10.74
C LYS A 153 4.44 21.73 9.87
N PHE A 154 4.67 21.13 8.70
CA PHE A 154 5.49 21.81 7.70
C PHE A 154 4.79 23.08 7.24
N LEU A 155 5.34 24.23 7.62
CA LEU A 155 4.97 25.53 7.06
C LEU A 155 5.59 25.62 5.66
N PHE A 156 4.77 25.34 4.65
CA PHE A 156 5.22 25.45 3.26
C PHE A 156 5.47 26.93 2.92
N LYS A 157 6.70 27.24 2.49
CA LYS A 157 6.96 28.49 1.76
C LYS A 157 6.22 28.43 0.42
N GLU A 158 5.84 29.59 -0.09
CA GLU A 158 5.04 29.80 -1.31
C GLU A 158 5.38 28.85 -2.46
N ASN A 159 4.35 28.46 -3.24
CA ASN A 159 4.49 27.57 -4.39
C ASN A 159 5.49 28.11 -5.41
N LYS A 160 6.66 27.46 -5.53
CA LYS A 160 7.69 27.80 -6.53
C LYS A 160 7.77 26.78 -7.66
N SER A 161 7.27 25.55 -7.48
CA SER A 161 7.37 24.47 -8.47
C SER A 161 6.18 23.49 -8.46
N PHE A 162 6.03 22.68 -9.53
CA PHE A 162 5.02 21.61 -9.60
C PHE A 162 5.17 20.56 -8.49
N VAL A 163 6.41 20.28 -8.05
CA VAL A 163 6.67 19.37 -6.93
C VAL A 163 6.11 19.95 -5.62
N ASP A 164 6.28 21.26 -5.40
CA ASP A 164 5.73 21.93 -4.22
C ASP A 164 4.18 21.88 -4.24
N PHE A 165 3.57 22.01 -5.42
CA PHE A 165 2.12 21.82 -5.59
C PHE A 165 1.69 20.39 -5.21
N LEU A 166 2.38 19.34 -5.67
CA LEU A 166 2.04 17.95 -5.32
C LEU A 166 2.16 17.69 -3.82
N ILE A 167 3.22 18.19 -3.19
CA ILE A 167 3.43 18.10 -1.76
C ILE A 167 2.31 18.83 -1.01
N GLN A 168 2.02 20.08 -1.37
CA GLN A 168 0.96 20.83 -0.70
C GLN A 168 -0.40 20.12 -0.79
N ASN A 169 -0.71 19.51 -1.94
CA ASN A 169 -1.92 18.70 -2.06
C ASN A 169 -1.87 17.47 -1.16
N LEU A 170 -0.74 16.74 -1.10
CA LEU A 170 -0.58 15.59 -0.21
C LEU A 170 -0.94 15.95 1.24
N TYR A 171 -0.35 17.02 1.78
CA TYR A 171 -0.59 17.45 3.16
C TYR A 171 -1.95 18.13 3.36
N LYS A 172 -2.50 18.80 2.34
CA LYS A 172 -3.85 19.40 2.40
C LYS A 172 -4.92 18.32 2.53
N TYR A 173 -4.77 17.21 1.81
CA TYR A 173 -5.73 16.13 1.82
C TYR A 173 -5.49 15.08 2.91
N ASP A 174 -4.34 15.13 3.60
CA ASP A 174 -4.13 14.48 4.89
C ASP A 174 -4.85 15.25 6.02
N TYR A 175 -6.16 15.42 5.84
CA TYR A 175 -7.03 16.34 6.59
C TYR A 175 -7.04 16.10 8.10
N LEU A 176 -6.75 14.87 8.53
CA LEU A 176 -6.80 14.49 9.94
C LEU A 176 -5.42 14.61 10.63
N HIS A 177 -4.31 14.66 9.88
CA HIS A 177 -2.93 14.59 10.40
C HIS A 177 -2.76 13.46 11.42
N LEU A 178 -3.49 12.36 11.22
CA LEU A 178 -3.44 11.19 12.08
C LEU A 178 -2.42 10.24 11.49
N ASN A 179 -1.48 9.84 12.32
CA ASN A 179 -0.63 8.73 12.01
C ASN A 179 -1.46 7.43 12.04
N ASN A 180 -1.51 6.76 10.90
CA ASN A 180 -2.22 5.50 10.76
C ASN A 180 -1.26 4.35 11.04
N LEU A 181 -1.20 3.92 12.30
CA LEU A 181 -0.51 2.69 12.67
C LEU A 181 -1.37 1.48 12.28
N PRO A 182 -0.86 0.49 11.52
CA PRO A 182 0.41 0.45 10.80
C PRO A 182 0.31 1.07 9.40
N SER A 183 1.47 1.41 8.80
CA SER A 183 1.49 2.02 7.47
C SER A 183 0.87 1.11 6.40
N PHE A 184 -0.23 1.56 5.81
CA PHE A 184 -0.90 0.83 4.75
C PHE A 184 -0.07 0.78 3.45
N HIS A 185 0.65 1.86 3.13
CA HIS A 185 1.57 1.96 1.99
C HIS A 185 2.66 0.89 2.06
N VAL A 186 3.26 0.73 3.24
CA VAL A 186 4.26 -0.31 3.50
C VAL A 186 3.62 -1.70 3.46
N SER A 187 2.45 -1.88 4.09
CA SER A 187 1.74 -3.16 4.11
C SER A 187 1.43 -3.68 2.71
N LEU A 188 0.88 -2.82 1.85
CA LEU A 188 0.50 -3.17 0.48
C LEU A 188 1.74 -3.46 -0.39
N SER A 189 2.80 -2.69 -0.22
CA SER A 189 4.05 -2.93 -0.92
C SER A 189 4.73 -4.23 -0.49
N TRP A 190 4.70 -4.54 0.81
CA TRP A 190 5.26 -5.79 1.33
C TRP A 190 4.43 -7.00 0.89
N LEU A 191 3.10 -6.87 0.80
CA LEU A 191 2.23 -7.89 0.19
C LEU A 191 2.59 -8.16 -1.28
N CYS A 192 2.95 -7.12 -2.04
CA CYS A 192 3.41 -7.27 -3.43
C CYS A 192 4.72 -8.07 -3.51
N TYR A 193 5.57 -8.00 -2.49
CA TYR A 193 6.83 -8.73 -2.40
C TYR A 193 6.69 -10.17 -1.85
N ILE A 194 5.98 -10.35 -0.73
CA ILE A 194 5.98 -11.59 0.06
C ILE A 194 5.55 -12.81 -0.76
N GLY A 195 4.66 -12.63 -1.73
CA GLY A 195 4.22 -13.67 -2.65
C GLY A 195 5.33 -14.18 -3.59
N PHE A 196 6.19 -13.28 -4.07
CA PHE A 196 7.30 -13.63 -4.98
C PHE A 196 8.48 -14.29 -4.28
N ARG A 197 8.60 -14.10 -2.96
CA ARG A 197 9.58 -14.82 -2.13
C ARG A 197 9.21 -16.29 -1.91
N GLN A 198 7.94 -16.66 -2.05
CA GLN A 198 7.49 -18.03 -1.78
C GLN A 198 8.00 -19.02 -2.83
N LYS A 199 8.09 -20.30 -2.41
CA LYS A 199 8.30 -21.40 -3.35
C LYS A 199 7.05 -21.56 -4.23
N ASN A 200 7.22 -21.36 -5.53
CA ASN A 200 6.18 -21.49 -6.54
C ASN A 200 6.50 -22.68 -7.44
N LYS A 201 5.48 -23.35 -7.98
CA LYS A 201 5.64 -24.44 -8.96
C LYS A 201 6.33 -23.96 -10.23
N LYS A 202 6.03 -22.73 -10.64
CA LYS A 202 6.69 -22.07 -11.77
C LYS A 202 7.97 -21.39 -11.28
N LYS A 203 9.06 -21.53 -12.04
CA LYS A 203 10.31 -20.80 -11.77
C LYS A 203 10.07 -19.31 -12.00
N ILE A 204 10.13 -18.52 -10.95
CA ILE A 204 10.00 -17.07 -11.01
C ILE A 204 11.39 -16.46 -11.28
N PRO A 205 11.52 -15.55 -12.26
CA PRO A 205 12.76 -14.79 -12.46
C PRO A 205 13.17 -14.04 -11.19
N LYS A 206 14.44 -14.17 -10.78
CA LYS A 206 14.96 -13.50 -9.57
C LYS A 206 14.79 -11.98 -9.62
N ILE A 207 14.88 -11.39 -10.81
CA ILE A 207 14.66 -9.94 -11.03
C ILE A 207 13.26 -9.49 -10.60
N LEU A 208 12.23 -10.33 -10.75
CA LEU A 208 10.89 -9.98 -10.28
C LEU A 208 10.82 -10.01 -8.76
N ASN A 209 11.43 -11.00 -8.11
CA ASN A 209 11.46 -11.07 -6.65
C ASN A 209 12.21 -9.86 -6.05
N TYR A 210 13.44 -9.60 -6.50
CA TYR A 210 14.24 -8.48 -6.01
C TYR A 210 13.67 -7.12 -6.41
N GLY A 211 13.04 -7.02 -7.60
CA GLY A 211 12.36 -5.81 -8.02
C GLY A 211 11.19 -5.43 -7.11
N GLN A 212 10.37 -6.40 -6.71
CA GLN A 212 9.26 -6.14 -5.78
C GLN A 212 9.78 -5.74 -4.39
N LEU A 213 10.85 -6.39 -3.90
CA LEU A 213 11.50 -6.00 -2.65
C LEU A 213 12.03 -4.57 -2.70
N PHE A 214 12.74 -4.23 -3.78
CA PHE A 214 13.31 -2.90 -3.98
C PHE A 214 12.22 -1.83 -4.01
N CYS A 215 11.13 -2.05 -4.76
CA CYS A 215 9.99 -1.14 -4.77
C CYS A 215 9.36 -1.00 -3.37
N ALA A 216 9.24 -2.09 -2.61
CA ALA A 216 8.67 -2.04 -1.25
C ALA A 216 9.54 -1.22 -0.29
N ILE A 217 10.87 -1.35 -0.38
CA ILE A 217 11.81 -0.56 0.41
C ILE A 217 11.76 0.92 -0.01
N LEU A 218 11.69 1.22 -1.31
CA LEU A 218 11.58 2.60 -1.79
C LEU A 218 10.30 3.29 -1.30
N VAL A 219 9.17 2.58 -1.28
CA VAL A 219 7.92 3.12 -0.72
C VAL A 219 8.05 3.35 0.78
N PHE A 220 8.65 2.40 1.52
CA PHE A 220 8.91 2.60 2.94
C PHE A 220 9.71 3.88 3.19
N ILE A 221 10.81 4.06 2.45
CA ILE A 221 11.65 5.26 2.56
C ILE A 221 10.86 6.52 2.18
N SER A 222 10.08 6.49 1.10
CA SER A 222 9.31 7.66 0.67
C SER A 222 8.28 8.10 1.70
N THR A 223 7.58 7.15 2.35
CA THR A 223 6.61 7.48 3.40
C THR A 223 7.26 8.13 4.62
N PHE A 224 8.47 7.72 4.96
CA PHE A 224 9.22 8.29 6.08
C PHE A 224 9.82 9.66 5.74
N VAL A 225 10.45 9.79 4.57
CA VAL A 225 11.07 11.05 4.10
C VAL A 225 10.02 12.15 3.91
N LEU A 226 8.84 11.79 3.42
CA LEU A 226 7.68 12.70 3.31
C LEU A 226 6.92 12.85 4.62
N LYS A 227 7.43 12.31 5.74
CA LYS A 227 6.81 12.37 7.07
C LYS A 227 5.32 12.03 7.07
N GLN A 228 4.94 11.04 6.25
CA GLN A 228 3.58 10.50 6.24
C GLN A 228 3.40 9.45 7.33
N HIS A 229 4.50 8.83 7.75
CA HIS A 229 4.55 7.81 8.78
C HIS A 229 5.85 7.90 9.56
N TYR A 230 5.82 7.49 10.82
CA TYR A 230 7.02 7.23 11.60
C TYR A 230 7.61 5.85 11.23
N ILE A 231 8.89 5.63 11.55
CA ILE A 231 9.61 4.39 11.21
C ILE A 231 8.89 3.16 11.77
N MET A 232 8.44 3.24 13.02
CA MET A 232 7.78 2.12 13.68
C MET A 232 6.48 1.71 12.98
N ASP A 233 5.78 2.63 12.32
CA ASP A 233 4.55 2.29 11.58
C ASP A 233 4.84 1.35 10.41
N GLY A 234 5.98 1.58 9.73
CA GLY A 234 6.44 0.70 8.67
C GLY A 234 6.99 -0.63 9.20
N ILE A 235 7.70 -0.63 10.33
CA ILE A 235 8.19 -1.88 10.95
C ILE A 235 7.01 -2.76 11.38
N ILE A 236 6.02 -2.18 12.07
CA ILE A 236 4.82 -2.88 12.50
C ILE A 236 4.02 -3.36 11.28
N ALA A 237 3.94 -2.58 10.20
CA ALA A 237 3.33 -3.02 8.95
C ALA A 237 4.00 -4.29 8.39
N ILE A 238 5.32 -4.32 8.31
CA ILE A 238 6.08 -5.49 7.82
C ILE A 238 5.82 -6.71 8.71
N ILE A 239 5.92 -6.54 10.04
CA ILE A 239 5.66 -7.62 11.02
C ILE A 239 4.23 -8.15 10.88
N LEU A 240 3.25 -7.25 10.73
CA LEU A 240 1.85 -7.62 10.58
C LEU A 240 1.63 -8.42 9.30
N VAL A 241 2.21 -8.00 8.17
CA VAL A 241 2.12 -8.71 6.89
C VAL A 241 2.74 -10.10 7.00
N GLU A 242 3.96 -10.20 7.52
CA GLU A 242 4.70 -11.46 7.68
C GLU A 242 3.91 -12.45 8.56
N THR A 243 3.45 -11.98 9.72
CA THR A 243 2.70 -12.79 10.68
C THR A 243 1.37 -13.24 10.11
N THR A 244 0.59 -12.32 9.52
CA THR A 244 -0.70 -12.63 8.93
C THR A 244 -0.55 -13.63 7.80
N PHE A 245 0.39 -13.38 6.87
CA PHE A 245 0.63 -14.26 5.74
C PHE A 245 1.02 -15.67 6.20
N PHE A 246 1.91 -15.78 7.20
CA PHE A 246 2.31 -17.05 7.78
C PHE A 246 1.12 -17.81 8.39
N LEU A 247 0.31 -17.15 9.22
CA LEU A 247 -0.84 -17.76 9.90
C LEU A 247 -1.90 -18.25 8.90
N VAL A 248 -2.22 -17.44 7.89
CA VAL A 248 -3.15 -17.82 6.82
C VAL A 248 -2.62 -19.04 6.05
N GLY A 249 -1.33 -19.06 5.70
CA GLY A 249 -0.70 -20.19 5.03
C GLY A 249 -0.76 -21.48 5.85
N LYS A 250 -0.47 -21.40 7.16
CA LYS A 250 -0.57 -22.53 8.09
C LYS A 250 -2.01 -23.06 8.15
N LYS A 251 -3.00 -22.18 8.32
CA LYS A 251 -4.43 -22.55 8.38
C LYS A 251 -4.89 -23.23 7.09
N MET A 252 -4.53 -22.70 5.92
CA MET A 252 -4.87 -23.29 4.63
C MET A 252 -4.26 -24.68 4.43
N ASN A 253 -3.04 -24.91 4.93
CA ASN A 253 -2.39 -26.23 4.88
C ASN A 253 -3.10 -27.25 5.76
N ASN A 254 -3.51 -26.85 6.96
CA ASN A 254 -4.22 -27.74 7.89
C ASN A 254 -5.57 -28.16 7.31
N ILE A 255 -6.37 -27.21 6.82
CA ILE A 255 -7.67 -27.49 6.18
C ILE A 255 -7.49 -28.52 5.05
N LYS A 256 -6.47 -28.33 4.20
CA LYS A 256 -6.21 -29.28 3.10
C LYS A 256 -5.89 -30.69 3.61
N LYS A 257 -5.13 -30.83 4.70
CA LYS A 257 -4.83 -32.15 5.29
C LYS A 257 -6.10 -32.82 5.82
N ASP A 258 -6.96 -32.06 6.49
CA ASP A 258 -8.21 -32.59 7.07
C ASP A 258 -9.16 -33.12 5.98
N TYR A 259 -9.22 -32.45 4.82
CA TYR A 259 -9.98 -32.94 3.65
C TYR A 259 -9.35 -34.14 2.95
N GLN A 260 -8.04 -34.37 3.10
CA GLN A 260 -7.37 -35.55 2.53
C GLN A 260 -7.45 -36.79 3.43
N LEU A 261 -7.78 -36.60 4.71
CA LEU A 261 -7.92 -37.64 5.72
C LEU A 261 -9.37 -38.12 5.91
N ARG A 262 -10.34 -37.44 5.28
CA ARG A 262 -11.76 -37.83 5.22
C ARG A 262 -12.05 -38.46 3.87
#